data_AF-A0A3D8QB47-F1
#
_entry.id   AF-A0A3D8QB47-F1
#
_cell.length_a   1.000
_cell.length_b   1.000
_cell.length_c   1.000
_cell.angle_alpha   90.00
_cell.angle_beta   90.00
_cell.angle_gamma   90.00
#
_symmetry.space_group_name_H-M   'P 1'
#
loop_
_entity.id
_entity.type
_entity.pdbx_description
1 polymer ?
#
loop_
_entity_poly.entity_id
_entity_poly.type
_entity_poly.pdbx_seq_one_letter_code
_entity_poly.pdbx_strand_id
1 'polypeptide(L)'
;MKISTAGIFTGLLGIVCAEDYLFIDTLLYDEYDSVINHLNQTAKVVNETEWMAMTTADFAQYKAIVISDPDGTDDPTLYAFLDDTKDVWGPAVTGNIILIGTDPSNHENLGTEGAGVLIDNAVSFAAAGEDLTGKSITGLYFALSHLYDTIDNDTVLYLSYFGDFGVHGNLGCYDTAHIVASSPALGTLSDPDLSNWGCSVHEAFTRYPTVGINAFQALAIAQDVAGDGSRTFGDGTAGVPYIISRGATPSGCGDGRFDPTLGEECDDGNLLNGDGCSLSCKCESGRSDGNGNCLPRIESSTSLNSTSTIPISTSFANSTTGPNTLTVPFNNFTTATTALTAAPTSNSSTSMTITTASSLPASTTIITISSSPPPMVYPVYPIIIGVEIIIYIDIIEFCAIKGRSTSRKSAVPP
;
A
#
# COMPACT_ATOMS: atom_id res chain seq x y z
N MET A 1 -14.88 -52.44 40.62
CA MET A 1 -14.41 -52.15 39.25
C MET A 1 -15.13 -50.88 38.81
N LYS A 2 -14.42 -49.75 38.78
CA LYS A 2 -14.96 -48.44 38.38
C LYS A 2 -14.97 -48.39 36.85
N ILE A 3 -16.08 -48.00 36.24
CA ILE A 3 -16.10 -47.57 34.83
C ILE A 3 -16.67 -46.16 34.84
N SER A 4 -15.80 -45.21 34.47
CA SER A 4 -16.08 -43.79 34.33
C SER A 4 -16.72 -43.54 32.98
N THR A 5 -17.86 -42.86 32.98
CA THR A 5 -18.50 -42.27 31.80
C THR A 5 -17.73 -41.01 31.43
N ALA A 6 -16.76 -41.13 30.52
CA ALA A 6 -16.17 -39.99 29.83
C ALA A 6 -17.11 -39.61 28.68
N GLY A 7 -17.77 -38.46 28.80
CA GLY A 7 -18.53 -37.85 27.72
C GLY A 7 -17.58 -37.45 26.60
N ILE A 8 -17.82 -38.01 25.41
CA ILE A 8 -17.16 -37.62 24.18
C ILE A 8 -17.75 -36.26 23.80
N PHE A 9 -17.02 -35.17 24.05
CA PHE A 9 -17.24 -33.91 23.36
C PHE A 9 -16.81 -34.13 21.91
N THR A 10 -17.77 -34.48 21.05
CA THR A 10 -17.62 -34.29 19.61
C THR A 10 -17.59 -32.79 19.36
N GLY A 11 -16.39 -32.24 19.20
CA GLY A 11 -16.19 -30.94 18.57
C GLY A 11 -16.73 -31.02 17.15
N LEU A 12 -17.96 -30.57 16.98
CA LEU A 12 -18.46 -30.21 15.66
C LEU A 12 -17.63 -29.00 15.25
N LEU A 13 -16.59 -29.21 14.43
CA LEU A 13 -16.00 -28.14 13.65
C LEU A 13 -17.13 -27.61 12.77
N GLY A 14 -17.87 -26.63 13.27
CA GLY A 14 -18.69 -25.80 12.43
C GLY A 14 -17.74 -25.21 11.41
N ILE A 15 -17.91 -25.61 10.15
CA ILE A 15 -17.44 -24.81 9.04
C ILE A 15 -18.27 -23.54 9.18
N VAL A 16 -17.74 -22.54 9.87
CA VAL A 16 -18.24 -21.18 9.72
C VAL A 16 -17.95 -20.88 8.26
N CYS A 17 -18.99 -20.89 7.42
CA CYS A 17 -18.87 -20.31 6.10
C CYS A 17 -18.39 -18.87 6.37
N ALA A 18 -17.19 -18.54 5.91
CA ALA A 18 -16.72 -17.17 6.00
C ALA A 18 -17.75 -16.31 5.26
N GLU A 19 -18.31 -15.32 5.95
CA GLU A 19 -19.22 -14.35 5.33
C GLU A 19 -18.43 -13.56 4.28
N ASP A 20 -19.08 -13.21 3.18
CA ASP A 20 -18.41 -12.59 2.03
C ASP A 20 -18.09 -11.12 2.29
N TYR A 21 -18.96 -10.40 3.00
CA TYR A 21 -18.86 -8.96 3.24
C TYR A 21 -18.84 -8.62 4.73
N LEU A 22 -18.21 -7.50 5.09
CA LEU A 22 -18.27 -6.91 6.43
C LEU A 22 -18.93 -5.54 6.39
N PHE A 23 -19.91 -5.34 7.26
CA PHE A 23 -20.63 -4.10 7.47
C PHE A 23 -20.62 -3.70 8.95
N ILE A 24 -20.74 -2.40 9.21
CA ILE A 24 -21.05 -1.87 10.54
C ILE A 24 -22.55 -1.60 10.66
N ASP A 25 -23.13 -1.89 11.82
CA ASP A 25 -24.58 -1.81 12.07
C ASP A 25 -25.18 -0.41 11.95
N THR A 26 -24.35 0.63 12.08
CA THR A 26 -24.73 2.03 11.88
C THR A 26 -24.77 2.45 10.41
N LEU A 27 -24.26 1.63 9.49
CA LEU A 27 -24.17 1.90 8.05
C LEU A 27 -24.86 0.80 7.23
N LEU A 28 -26.07 0.39 7.60
CA LEU A 28 -26.87 -0.58 6.85
C LEU A 28 -27.88 0.14 5.94
N TYR A 29 -27.43 0.47 4.73
CA TYR A 29 -28.20 1.18 3.70
C TYR A 29 -28.36 0.30 2.45
N ASP A 30 -28.59 0.89 1.27
CA ASP A 30 -28.90 0.14 0.06
C ASP A 30 -27.73 -0.74 -0.41
N GLU A 31 -26.49 -0.43 -0.03
CA GLU A 31 -25.37 -1.36 -0.23
C GLU A 31 -25.54 -2.70 0.50
N TYR A 32 -26.14 -2.69 1.70
CA TYR A 32 -26.43 -3.93 2.42
C TYR A 32 -27.58 -4.69 1.75
N ASP A 33 -28.62 -3.99 1.29
CA ASP A 33 -29.74 -4.60 0.56
C ASP A 33 -29.26 -5.21 -0.77
N SER A 34 -28.42 -4.49 -1.51
CA SER A 34 -27.73 -4.98 -2.70
C SER A 34 -26.99 -6.29 -2.44
N VAL A 35 -26.13 -6.33 -1.42
CA VAL A 35 -25.36 -7.53 -1.06
C VAL A 35 -26.27 -8.72 -0.74
N ILE A 36 -27.30 -8.51 0.08
CA ILE A 36 -28.13 -9.61 0.59
C ILE A 36 -29.22 -10.05 -0.42
N ASN A 37 -29.91 -9.09 -1.03
CA ASN A 37 -31.13 -9.33 -1.80
C ASN A 37 -30.92 -9.28 -3.31
N HIS A 38 -30.06 -8.41 -3.83
CA HIS A 38 -29.77 -8.35 -5.27
C HIS A 38 -28.71 -9.38 -5.67
N LEU A 39 -27.59 -9.39 -4.95
CA LEU A 39 -26.41 -10.22 -5.25
C LEU A 39 -26.45 -11.60 -4.57
N ASN A 40 -27.37 -11.82 -3.62
CA ASN A 40 -27.54 -13.06 -2.88
C ASN A 40 -26.23 -13.53 -2.20
N GLN A 41 -25.46 -12.59 -1.64
CA GLN A 41 -24.21 -12.84 -0.92
C GLN A 41 -24.45 -12.84 0.59
N THR A 42 -23.42 -13.20 1.36
CA THR A 42 -23.47 -13.23 2.82
C THR A 42 -22.72 -12.05 3.42
N ALA A 43 -23.22 -11.49 4.52
CA ALA A 43 -22.57 -10.38 5.20
C ALA A 43 -22.50 -10.58 6.71
N LYS A 44 -21.35 -10.26 7.29
CA LYS A 44 -21.19 -10.02 8.71
C LYS A 44 -21.60 -8.59 9.02
N VAL A 45 -22.50 -8.42 9.98
CA VAL A 45 -22.75 -7.13 10.63
C VAL A 45 -22.08 -7.12 12.00
N VAL A 46 -21.32 -6.07 12.29
CA VAL A 46 -20.71 -5.81 13.60
C VAL A 46 -21.13 -4.45 14.12
N ASN A 47 -21.14 -4.27 15.44
CA ASN A 47 -21.21 -2.93 16.03
C ASN A 47 -19.80 -2.31 16.19
N GLU A 48 -19.73 -1.03 16.54
CA GLU A 48 -18.45 -0.32 16.78
C GLU A 48 -17.55 -1.00 17.81
N THR A 49 -18.12 -1.58 18.89
CA THR A 49 -17.32 -2.26 19.93
C THR A 49 -16.68 -3.53 19.39
N GLU A 50 -17.41 -4.29 18.56
CA GLU A 50 -16.88 -5.46 17.87
C GLU A 50 -15.84 -5.05 16.83
N TRP A 51 -16.10 -4.03 16.02
CA TRP A 51 -15.15 -3.48 15.04
C TRP A 51 -13.82 -3.09 15.67
N MET A 52 -13.85 -2.32 16.77
CA MET A 52 -12.65 -1.90 17.50
C MET A 52 -11.87 -3.07 18.13
N ALA A 53 -12.52 -4.23 18.34
CA ALA A 53 -11.89 -5.42 18.88
C ALA A 53 -11.27 -6.32 17.79
N MET A 54 -11.62 -6.10 16.52
CA MET A 54 -11.10 -6.89 15.40
C MET A 54 -9.63 -6.60 15.14
N THR A 55 -8.89 -7.65 14.79
CA THR A 55 -7.51 -7.53 14.30
C THR A 55 -7.50 -7.38 12.78
N THR A 56 -6.36 -6.96 12.21
CA THR A 56 -6.16 -6.99 10.76
C THR A 56 -6.46 -8.36 10.14
N ALA A 57 -6.14 -9.45 10.86
CA ALA A 57 -6.42 -10.80 10.40
C ALA A 57 -7.91 -11.17 10.45
N ASP A 58 -8.71 -10.48 11.27
CA ASP A 58 -10.17 -10.64 11.28
C ASP A 58 -10.80 -9.89 10.11
N PHE A 59 -10.35 -8.65 9.83
CA PHE A 59 -10.78 -7.90 8.64
C PHE A 59 -10.39 -8.61 7.33
N ALA A 60 -9.23 -9.26 7.27
CA ALA A 60 -8.73 -9.94 6.08
C ALA A 60 -9.49 -11.24 5.71
N GLN A 61 -10.53 -11.62 6.47
CA GLN A 61 -11.34 -12.82 6.20
C GLN A 61 -12.48 -12.56 5.20
N TYR A 62 -12.85 -11.29 5.02
CA TYR A 62 -13.96 -10.90 4.15
C TYR A 62 -13.45 -10.60 2.74
N LYS A 63 -14.28 -10.82 1.73
CA LYS A 63 -14.00 -10.40 0.35
C LYS A 63 -14.02 -8.89 0.23
N ALA A 64 -14.93 -8.21 0.93
CA ALA A 64 -14.97 -6.76 0.96
C ALA A 64 -15.41 -6.21 2.33
N ILE A 65 -14.82 -5.08 2.69
CA ILE A 65 -15.34 -4.17 3.71
C ILE A 65 -16.22 -3.13 2.99
N VAL A 66 -17.42 -2.89 3.48
CA VAL A 66 -18.36 -1.94 2.87
C VAL A 66 -18.66 -0.83 3.86
N ILE A 67 -18.23 0.39 3.51
CA ILE A 67 -18.62 1.62 4.18
C ILE A 67 -19.71 2.26 3.32
N SER A 68 -20.95 1.90 3.64
CA SER A 68 -22.16 2.27 2.90
C SER A 68 -22.40 3.77 2.91
N ASP A 69 -23.11 4.26 1.89
CA ASP A 69 -23.65 5.62 1.84
C ASP A 69 -24.78 5.80 2.88
N PRO A 70 -24.63 6.68 3.88
CA PRO A 70 -25.62 6.94 4.91
C PRO A 70 -26.84 7.79 4.49
N ASP A 71 -27.21 7.80 3.22
CA ASP A 71 -28.42 8.47 2.69
C ASP A 71 -28.38 10.00 2.92
N GLY A 72 -27.26 10.64 2.51
CA GLY A 72 -27.12 12.10 2.46
C GLY A 72 -26.70 12.79 3.76
N THR A 73 -26.04 12.08 4.69
CA THR A 73 -25.54 12.70 5.94
C THR A 73 -24.24 13.48 5.74
N ASP A 74 -24.10 14.59 6.47
CA ASP A 74 -22.90 15.42 6.55
C ASP A 74 -22.20 15.32 7.92
N ASP A 75 -22.62 14.39 8.80
CA ASP A 75 -22.08 14.26 10.16
C ASP A 75 -20.74 13.46 10.17
N PRO A 76 -19.59 14.12 10.41
CA PRO A 76 -18.29 13.44 10.42
C PRO A 76 -18.11 12.49 11.60
N THR A 77 -18.95 12.59 12.64
CA THR A 77 -18.86 11.71 13.81
C THR A 77 -19.24 10.27 13.48
N LEU A 78 -20.02 10.05 12.42
CA LEU A 78 -20.41 8.73 11.93
C LEU A 78 -19.21 7.88 11.49
N TYR A 79 -18.11 8.53 11.07
CA TYR A 79 -16.91 7.88 10.55
C TYR A 79 -15.73 7.90 11.53
N ALA A 80 -15.90 8.42 12.76
CA ALA A 80 -14.82 8.56 13.72
C ALA A 80 -14.10 7.23 14.00
N PHE A 81 -14.85 6.13 14.10
CA PHE A 81 -14.30 4.79 14.31
C PHE A 81 -13.35 4.34 13.19
N LEU A 82 -13.54 4.81 11.95
CA LEU A 82 -12.65 4.50 10.83
C LEU A 82 -11.30 5.16 11.02
N ASP A 83 -11.27 6.41 11.46
CA ASP A 83 -10.01 7.14 11.69
C ASP A 83 -9.22 6.52 12.85
N ASP A 84 -9.92 6.20 13.94
CA ASP A 84 -9.34 5.61 15.15
C ASP A 84 -8.75 4.20 14.89
N THR A 85 -9.23 3.49 13.86
CA THR A 85 -8.88 2.08 13.60
C THR A 85 -8.22 1.83 12.25
N LYS A 86 -7.93 2.85 11.44
CA LYS A 86 -7.36 2.70 10.07
C LYS A 86 -6.04 1.96 9.99
N ASP A 87 -5.21 2.03 11.03
CA ASP A 87 -3.97 1.25 11.10
C ASP A 87 -4.20 -0.25 11.36
N VAL A 88 -5.44 -0.66 11.66
CA VAL A 88 -5.86 -2.04 11.89
C VAL A 88 -6.62 -2.61 10.70
N TRP A 89 -7.67 -1.92 10.23
CA TRP A 89 -8.48 -2.40 9.08
C TRP A 89 -7.81 -2.10 7.74
N GLY A 90 -7.10 -0.97 7.60
CA GLY A 90 -6.44 -0.56 6.36
C GLY A 90 -5.48 -1.62 5.81
N PRO A 91 -4.56 -2.19 6.61
CA PRO A 91 -3.65 -3.23 6.14
C PRO A 91 -4.31 -4.54 5.68
N ALA A 92 -5.57 -4.79 6.05
CA ALA A 92 -6.31 -5.96 5.56
C ALA A 92 -6.75 -5.77 4.10
N VAL A 93 -6.99 -4.53 3.68
CA VAL A 93 -7.48 -4.19 2.35
C VAL A 93 -6.34 -4.20 1.34
N THR A 94 -6.23 -5.32 0.63
CA THR A 94 -5.17 -5.58 -0.36
C THR A 94 -5.70 -5.78 -1.77
N GLY A 95 -7.03 -5.90 -1.93
CA GLY A 95 -7.71 -6.07 -3.20
C GLY A 95 -8.22 -4.75 -3.81
N ASN A 96 -9.31 -4.88 -4.56
CA ASN A 96 -9.96 -3.79 -5.28
C ASN A 96 -10.51 -2.75 -4.30
N ILE A 97 -10.37 -1.47 -4.65
CA ILE A 97 -11.00 -0.38 -3.90
C ILE A 97 -11.78 0.48 -4.86
N ILE A 98 -12.99 0.86 -4.48
CA ILE A 98 -13.76 1.93 -5.11
C ILE A 98 -14.17 2.97 -4.06
N LEU A 99 -13.95 4.24 -4.40
CA LEU A 99 -14.32 5.40 -3.61
C LEU A 99 -15.27 6.28 -4.42
N ILE A 100 -16.38 6.68 -3.82
CA ILE A 100 -17.50 7.36 -4.50
C ILE A 100 -17.78 8.67 -3.75
N GLY A 101 -17.70 9.81 -4.43
CA GLY A 101 -17.96 11.16 -3.89
C GLY A 101 -19.39 11.64 -4.12
N THR A 102 -20.35 10.74 -3.96
CA THR A 102 -21.79 11.03 -4.11
C THR A 102 -22.57 10.07 -3.19
N ASP A 103 -23.89 10.22 -3.15
CA ASP A 103 -24.85 9.53 -2.27
C ASP A 103 -25.78 8.57 -3.07
N PRO A 104 -25.23 7.45 -3.59
CA PRO A 104 -25.99 6.55 -4.45
C PRO A 104 -27.21 5.92 -3.76
N SER A 105 -27.19 5.69 -2.45
CA SER A 105 -28.34 5.14 -1.70
C SER A 105 -29.50 6.14 -1.68
N ASN A 106 -29.23 7.42 -1.42
CA ASN A 106 -30.28 8.45 -1.50
C ASN A 106 -30.87 8.55 -2.91
N HIS A 107 -30.01 8.55 -3.93
CA HIS A 107 -30.50 8.62 -5.31
C HIS A 107 -31.26 7.36 -5.76
N GLU A 108 -30.88 6.17 -5.30
CA GLU A 108 -31.66 4.94 -5.52
C GLU A 108 -33.04 5.04 -4.86
N ASN A 109 -33.10 5.50 -3.60
CA ASN A 109 -34.35 5.71 -2.86
C ASN A 109 -35.27 6.76 -3.52
N LEU A 110 -34.69 7.72 -4.25
CA LEU A 110 -35.42 8.71 -5.06
C LEU A 110 -35.85 8.16 -6.44
N GLY A 111 -35.49 6.92 -6.78
CA GLY A 111 -35.90 6.22 -8.00
C GLY A 111 -34.90 6.30 -9.16
N THR A 112 -33.64 6.64 -8.89
CA THR A 112 -32.57 6.70 -9.90
C THR A 112 -31.98 5.31 -10.13
N GLU A 113 -32.40 4.64 -11.20
CA GLU A 113 -31.95 3.26 -11.51
C GLU A 113 -30.42 3.13 -11.62
N GLY A 114 -29.75 4.13 -12.20
CA GLY A 114 -28.29 4.13 -12.34
C GLY A 114 -27.53 4.13 -11.01
N ALA A 115 -28.13 4.66 -9.94
CA ALA A 115 -27.52 4.69 -8.62
C ALA A 115 -27.50 3.28 -7.96
N GLY A 116 -28.60 2.55 -8.04
CA GLY A 116 -28.64 1.15 -7.57
C GLY A 116 -27.75 0.22 -8.38
N VAL A 117 -27.68 0.42 -9.71
CA VAL A 117 -26.73 -0.33 -10.56
C VAL A 117 -25.27 0.02 -10.23
N LEU A 118 -24.97 1.27 -9.86
CA LEU A 118 -23.65 1.66 -9.37
C LEU A 118 -23.31 0.93 -8.07
N ILE A 119 -24.24 0.87 -7.11
CA ILE A 119 -24.08 0.12 -5.87
C ILE A 119 -23.77 -1.35 -6.16
N ASP A 120 -24.63 -2.04 -6.92
CA ASP A 120 -24.48 -3.47 -7.24
C ASP A 120 -23.12 -3.79 -7.88
N ASN A 121 -22.69 -3.00 -8.86
CA ASN A 121 -21.43 -3.19 -9.56
C ASN A 121 -20.23 -2.88 -8.65
N ALA A 122 -20.30 -1.82 -7.86
CA ALA A 122 -19.20 -1.34 -7.03
C ALA A 122 -18.92 -2.28 -5.84
N VAL A 123 -19.95 -2.78 -5.15
CA VAL A 123 -19.77 -3.76 -4.05
C VAL A 123 -19.30 -5.11 -4.59
N SER A 124 -19.79 -5.52 -5.77
CA SER A 124 -19.30 -6.73 -6.47
C SER A 124 -17.82 -6.59 -6.84
N PHE A 125 -17.43 -5.44 -7.37
CA PHE A 125 -16.05 -5.14 -7.74
C PHE A 125 -15.11 -5.17 -6.54
N ALA A 126 -15.50 -4.54 -5.42
CA ALA A 126 -14.71 -4.57 -4.19
C ALA A 126 -14.44 -6.02 -3.73
N ALA A 127 -15.42 -6.91 -3.84
CA ALA A 127 -15.30 -8.31 -3.43
C ALA A 127 -14.59 -9.23 -4.44
N ALA A 128 -14.34 -8.76 -5.67
CA ALA A 128 -13.75 -9.56 -6.75
C ALA A 128 -12.21 -9.61 -6.74
N GLY A 129 -11.55 -8.98 -5.76
CA GLY A 129 -10.10 -8.94 -5.67
C GLY A 129 -9.50 -10.33 -5.46
N GLU A 130 -8.50 -10.69 -6.27
CA GLU A 130 -7.70 -11.91 -6.14
C GLU A 130 -6.19 -11.59 -6.19
N ASP A 131 -5.38 -12.33 -5.44
CA ASP A 131 -3.93 -12.30 -5.60
C ASP A 131 -3.48 -13.12 -6.81
N LEU A 132 -2.17 -13.11 -7.11
CA LEU A 132 -1.59 -13.85 -8.25
C LEU A 132 -1.80 -15.38 -8.19
N THR A 133 -2.27 -15.93 -7.07
CA THR A 133 -2.58 -17.35 -6.91
C THR A 133 -4.07 -17.65 -7.12
N GLY A 134 -4.89 -16.64 -7.40
CA GLY A 134 -6.34 -16.73 -7.46
C GLY A 134 -6.98 -16.81 -6.07
N LYS A 135 -6.26 -16.45 -5.00
CA LYS A 135 -6.82 -16.38 -3.66
C LYS A 135 -7.53 -15.04 -3.50
N SER A 136 -8.79 -15.07 -3.08
CA SER A 136 -9.53 -13.86 -2.73
C SER A 136 -8.80 -13.03 -1.68
N ILE A 137 -8.76 -11.72 -1.91
CA ILE A 137 -8.15 -10.71 -1.06
C ILE A 137 -9.16 -9.59 -0.79
N THR A 138 -9.15 -9.07 0.43
CA THR A 138 -10.15 -8.10 0.89
C THR A 138 -10.05 -6.79 0.12
N GLY A 139 -11.15 -6.36 -0.49
CA GLY A 139 -11.32 -5.03 -1.06
C GLY A 139 -12.12 -4.07 -0.17
N LEU A 140 -12.39 -2.88 -0.69
CA LEU A 140 -13.12 -1.81 -0.01
C LEU A 140 -14.09 -1.12 -0.96
N TYR A 141 -15.34 -0.99 -0.51
CA TYR A 141 -16.31 -0.02 -1.02
C TYR A 141 -16.43 1.12 -0.01
N PHE A 142 -16.38 2.37 -0.46
CA PHE A 142 -16.63 3.52 0.40
C PHE A 142 -17.30 4.66 -0.40
N ALA A 143 -18.56 4.96 -0.07
CA ALA A 143 -19.24 6.18 -0.49
C ALA A 143 -19.12 7.28 0.57
N LEU A 144 -18.71 8.48 0.15
CA LEU A 144 -18.55 9.65 1.02
C LEU A 144 -19.88 10.36 1.31
N SER A 145 -20.91 10.11 0.49
CA SER A 145 -22.26 10.67 0.66
C SER A 145 -22.27 12.20 0.49
N HIS A 146 -22.55 12.93 1.58
CA HIS A 146 -22.53 14.38 1.64
C HIS A 146 -21.46 14.92 2.60
N LEU A 147 -20.53 14.07 3.06
CA LEU A 147 -19.61 14.41 4.15
C LEU A 147 -18.81 15.69 3.92
N TYR A 148 -18.48 15.99 2.66
CA TYR A 148 -17.74 17.17 2.22
C TYR A 148 -18.53 18.06 1.26
N ASP A 149 -19.83 17.85 1.07
CA ASP A 149 -20.67 18.56 0.08
C ASP A 149 -20.60 20.09 0.23
N THR A 150 -20.51 20.60 1.46
CA THR A 150 -20.42 22.06 1.73
C THR A 150 -19.01 22.55 2.04
N ILE A 151 -18.00 21.69 1.89
CA ILE A 151 -16.61 21.97 2.25
C ILE A 151 -15.79 22.34 1.01
N ASP A 152 -15.17 23.52 1.01
CA ASP A 152 -14.39 24.02 -0.14
C ASP A 152 -13.15 23.17 -0.46
N ASN A 153 -12.52 22.58 0.55
CA ASN A 153 -11.37 21.69 0.41
C ASN A 153 -11.06 21.02 1.76
N ASP A 154 -10.84 19.72 1.77
CA ASP A 154 -10.34 19.00 2.95
C ASP A 154 -9.58 17.72 2.59
N THR A 155 -9.11 17.00 3.61
CA THR A 155 -8.46 15.70 3.52
C THR A 155 -9.36 14.60 4.06
N VAL A 156 -9.46 13.49 3.34
CA VAL A 156 -10.19 12.30 3.80
C VAL A 156 -9.29 11.48 4.74
N LEU A 157 -9.25 11.86 6.02
CA LEU A 157 -8.33 11.29 7.01
C LEU A 157 -8.50 9.79 7.23
N TYR A 158 -9.74 9.28 7.09
CA TYR A 158 -10.08 7.86 7.21
C TYR A 158 -9.35 6.99 6.18
N LEU A 159 -8.98 7.57 5.03
CA LEU A 159 -8.28 6.88 3.94
C LEU A 159 -6.76 7.02 4.02
N SER A 160 -6.22 7.68 5.05
CA SER A 160 -4.79 8.06 5.08
C SER A 160 -3.82 6.88 5.03
N TYR A 161 -4.28 5.67 5.40
CA TYR A 161 -3.48 4.44 5.27
C TYR A 161 -3.16 4.12 3.80
N PHE A 162 -4.09 4.40 2.88
CA PHE A 162 -3.96 4.08 1.45
C PHE A 162 -3.22 5.15 0.67
N GLY A 163 -2.78 6.20 1.34
CA GLY A 163 -2.23 7.40 0.75
C GLY A 163 -3.04 8.60 1.19
N ASP A 164 -2.79 9.72 0.56
CA ASP A 164 -3.37 10.98 0.99
C ASP A 164 -4.30 11.50 -0.12
N PHE A 165 -5.52 11.84 0.32
CA PHE A 165 -6.73 12.03 -0.45
C PHE A 165 -7.28 13.41 -0.14
N GLY A 166 -7.22 14.30 -1.13
CA GLY A 166 -7.88 15.60 -1.06
C GLY A 166 -9.26 15.49 -1.69
N VAL A 167 -10.23 16.17 -1.09
CA VAL A 167 -11.62 16.22 -1.53
C VAL A 167 -12.12 17.66 -1.49
N HIS A 168 -13.10 17.99 -2.33
CA HIS A 168 -13.85 19.22 -2.22
C HIS A 168 -15.30 19.01 -2.64
N GLY A 169 -16.23 19.67 -1.95
CA GLY A 169 -17.59 19.88 -2.40
C GLY A 169 -17.75 21.29 -2.98
N ASN A 170 -18.86 21.94 -2.61
CA ASN A 170 -19.32 23.23 -3.14
C ASN A 170 -19.31 23.27 -4.67
N LEU A 171 -19.61 22.13 -5.30
CA LEU A 171 -19.68 21.96 -6.75
C LEU A 171 -20.94 22.58 -7.37
N GLY A 172 -21.84 23.10 -6.52
CA GLY A 172 -23.09 23.71 -6.95
C GLY A 172 -24.11 22.68 -7.45
N CYS A 173 -24.09 21.47 -6.86
CA CYS A 173 -24.99 20.37 -7.23
C CYS A 173 -24.81 20.01 -8.71
N TYR A 174 -23.66 19.42 -9.02
CA TYR A 174 -23.24 19.16 -10.39
C TYR A 174 -23.89 17.88 -10.92
N ASP A 175 -24.32 17.89 -12.18
CA ASP A 175 -25.28 16.89 -12.68
C ASP A 175 -24.88 16.25 -14.03
N THR A 176 -23.64 16.47 -14.47
CA THR A 176 -23.10 15.94 -15.73
C THR A 176 -21.85 15.11 -15.46
N ALA A 177 -22.03 13.82 -15.28
CA ALA A 177 -20.92 12.88 -15.15
C ALA A 177 -20.38 12.47 -16.53
N HIS A 178 -19.09 12.13 -16.57
CA HIS A 178 -18.47 11.49 -17.73
C HIS A 178 -17.55 10.37 -17.29
N ILE A 179 -17.69 9.18 -17.89
CA ILE A 179 -16.87 8.00 -17.63
C ILE A 179 -15.58 8.09 -18.46
N VAL A 180 -14.43 8.07 -17.78
CA VAL A 180 -13.10 8.28 -18.39
C VAL A 180 -12.20 7.03 -18.39
N ALA A 181 -12.68 5.95 -17.77
CA ALA A 181 -11.97 4.68 -17.70
C ALA A 181 -12.97 3.51 -17.61
N SER A 182 -12.53 2.32 -18.02
CA SER A 182 -13.33 1.10 -17.90
C SER A 182 -13.00 0.34 -16.63
N SER A 183 -14.03 -0.19 -15.95
CA SER A 183 -13.87 -1.08 -14.81
C SER A 183 -15.14 -1.91 -14.61
N PRO A 184 -15.03 -3.16 -14.12
CA PRO A 184 -16.19 -3.90 -13.63
C PRO A 184 -16.99 -3.15 -12.57
N ALA A 185 -16.38 -2.20 -11.86
CA ALA A 185 -17.05 -1.35 -10.88
C ALA A 185 -18.14 -0.45 -11.47
N LEU A 186 -18.06 -0.11 -12.76
CA LEU A 186 -19.12 0.59 -13.49
C LEU A 186 -19.99 -0.36 -14.32
N GLY A 187 -19.50 -1.57 -14.62
CA GLY A 187 -20.27 -2.59 -15.34
C GLY A 187 -20.80 -2.09 -16.68
N THR A 188 -22.13 -1.97 -16.79
CA THR A 188 -22.82 -1.50 -17.99
C THR A 188 -23.23 -0.03 -17.94
N LEU A 189 -22.87 0.69 -16.87
CA LEU A 189 -23.21 2.10 -16.73
C LEU A 189 -22.57 2.95 -17.83
N SER A 190 -23.32 3.97 -18.23
CA SER A 190 -22.95 4.99 -19.20
C SER A 190 -23.11 6.38 -18.58
N ASP A 191 -22.60 7.43 -19.25
CA ASP A 191 -22.71 8.81 -18.74
C ASP A 191 -24.15 9.21 -18.35
N PRO A 192 -25.20 8.90 -19.13
CA PRO A 192 -26.57 9.19 -18.73
C PRO A 192 -27.03 8.47 -17.45
N ASP A 193 -26.49 7.29 -17.15
CA ASP A 193 -26.85 6.53 -15.95
C ASP A 193 -26.26 7.17 -14.69
N LEU A 194 -25.18 7.94 -14.84
CA LEU A 194 -24.49 8.68 -13.77
C LEU A 194 -24.81 10.19 -13.77
N SER A 195 -25.71 10.65 -14.63
CA SER A 195 -26.04 12.07 -14.81
C SER A 195 -27.53 12.33 -14.61
N ASN A 196 -27.90 13.60 -14.43
CA ASN A 196 -29.30 14.02 -14.26
C ASN A 196 -29.99 13.40 -13.04
N TRP A 197 -29.24 13.16 -11.97
CA TRP A 197 -29.79 12.68 -10.70
C TRP A 197 -30.42 13.82 -9.89
N GLY A 198 -30.24 15.06 -10.35
CA GLY A 198 -30.68 16.26 -9.67
C GLY A 198 -29.62 16.86 -8.75
N CYS A 199 -28.53 16.13 -8.51
CA CYS A 199 -27.21 16.51 -7.96
C CYS A 199 -26.23 15.32 -8.12
N SER A 200 -25.98 14.81 -9.33
CA SER A 200 -25.17 13.58 -9.50
C SER A 200 -23.79 13.56 -8.81
N VAL A 201 -23.19 14.72 -8.56
CA VAL A 201 -21.90 14.85 -7.88
C VAL A 201 -21.98 15.83 -6.71
N HIS A 202 -21.68 15.33 -5.51
CA HIS A 202 -21.63 16.09 -4.27
C HIS A 202 -20.23 16.57 -3.94
N GLU A 203 -19.25 15.66 -4.05
CA GLU A 203 -17.86 15.97 -3.80
C GLU A 203 -16.91 15.26 -4.77
N ALA A 204 -15.77 15.87 -5.02
CA ALA A 204 -14.80 15.39 -5.99
C ALA A 204 -13.40 15.31 -5.38
N PHE A 205 -12.64 14.30 -5.79
CA PHE A 205 -11.29 14.06 -5.32
C PHE A 205 -10.30 14.98 -6.02
N THR A 206 -9.82 16.00 -5.30
CA THR A 206 -8.79 16.92 -5.78
C THR A 206 -7.43 16.24 -5.92
N ARG A 207 -7.19 15.21 -5.12
CA ARG A 207 -5.91 14.53 -5.02
C ARG A 207 -6.07 13.11 -4.49
N TYR A 208 -5.28 12.18 -5.02
CA TYR A 208 -5.23 10.78 -4.60
C TYR A 208 -3.97 10.12 -5.19
N PRO A 209 -3.55 8.93 -4.72
CA PRO A 209 -2.36 8.27 -5.24
C PRO A 209 -2.56 7.87 -6.69
N THR A 210 -1.73 8.37 -7.61
CA THR A 210 -1.83 8.06 -9.05
C THR A 210 -0.66 7.21 -9.56
N VAL A 211 0.32 6.91 -8.69
CA VAL A 211 1.54 6.18 -9.03
C VAL A 211 1.75 4.98 -8.12
N GLY A 212 2.42 3.97 -8.64
CA GLY A 212 2.69 2.68 -8.01
C GLY A 212 1.55 1.68 -8.15
N ILE A 213 1.81 0.46 -7.67
CA ILE A 213 0.89 -0.69 -7.76
C ILE A 213 -0.42 -0.49 -6.99
N ASN A 214 -0.44 0.44 -6.02
CA ASN A 214 -1.63 0.79 -5.24
C ASN A 214 -2.28 2.10 -5.69
N ALA A 215 -1.93 2.59 -6.89
CA ALA A 215 -2.50 3.80 -7.45
C ALA A 215 -4.00 3.65 -7.74
N PHE A 216 -4.71 4.76 -7.58
CA PHE A 216 -6.09 4.96 -8.00
C PHE A 216 -6.14 5.62 -9.37
N GLN A 217 -7.22 5.31 -10.09
CA GLN A 217 -7.57 5.82 -11.41
C GLN A 217 -8.97 6.43 -11.31
N ALA A 218 -9.18 7.55 -12.00
CA ALA A 218 -10.51 8.11 -12.15
C ALA A 218 -11.36 7.18 -13.03
N LEU A 219 -12.58 6.92 -12.57
CA LEU A 219 -13.60 6.19 -13.31
C LEU A 219 -14.61 7.14 -13.94
N ALA A 220 -15.10 8.09 -13.13
CA ALA A 220 -16.03 9.12 -13.58
C ALA A 220 -15.63 10.48 -13.03
N ILE A 221 -15.87 11.51 -13.83
CA ILE A 221 -15.57 12.90 -13.51
C ILE A 221 -16.85 13.73 -13.52
N ALA A 222 -16.87 14.77 -12.70
CA ALA A 222 -17.68 15.95 -12.93
C ALA A 222 -17.08 16.67 -14.15
N GLN A 223 -17.61 16.37 -15.34
CA GLN A 223 -17.09 16.86 -16.62
C GLN A 223 -17.08 18.39 -16.64
N ASP A 224 -16.13 19.03 -17.32
CA ASP A 224 -16.04 20.48 -17.50
C ASP A 224 -15.97 21.35 -16.22
N VAL A 225 -15.96 20.73 -15.03
CA VAL A 225 -15.69 21.43 -13.77
C VAL A 225 -14.21 21.81 -13.73
N ALA A 226 -13.96 23.12 -13.67
CA ALA A 226 -12.63 23.69 -13.52
C ALA A 226 -12.30 23.92 -12.04
N GLY A 227 -11.01 24.03 -11.72
CA GLY A 227 -10.54 24.32 -10.37
C GLY A 227 -9.61 23.23 -9.85
N ASP A 228 -9.47 23.18 -8.52
CA ASP A 228 -8.61 22.20 -7.87
C ASP A 228 -9.05 20.78 -8.22
N GLY A 229 -8.08 19.92 -8.55
CA GLY A 229 -8.35 18.54 -8.98
C GLY A 229 -8.70 18.33 -10.45
N SER A 230 -9.12 19.39 -11.15
CA SER A 230 -9.51 19.32 -12.56
C SER A 230 -8.32 18.95 -13.44
N ARG A 231 -8.52 17.98 -14.34
CA ARG A 231 -7.48 17.49 -15.26
C ARG A 231 -8.10 16.96 -16.55
N THR A 232 -7.26 16.74 -17.57
CA THR A 232 -7.65 16.10 -18.84
C THR A 232 -7.39 14.60 -18.80
N PHE A 233 -8.28 13.81 -19.42
CA PHE A 233 -8.22 12.34 -19.47
C PHE A 233 -7.95 11.83 -20.89
N GLY A 234 -7.72 10.52 -21.03
CA GLY A 234 -7.28 9.88 -22.28
C GLY A 234 -8.25 9.99 -23.46
N ASP A 235 -9.53 10.19 -23.19
CA ASP A 235 -10.56 10.48 -24.19
C ASP A 235 -10.60 11.96 -24.64
N GLY A 236 -9.75 12.82 -24.05
CA GLY A 236 -9.65 14.25 -24.34
C GLY A 236 -10.64 15.13 -23.55
N THR A 237 -11.49 14.55 -22.71
CA THR A 237 -12.36 15.31 -21.80
C THR A 237 -11.60 15.81 -20.59
N ALA A 238 -12.17 16.78 -19.87
CA ALA A 238 -11.60 17.31 -18.66
C ALA A 238 -12.66 17.49 -17.57
N GLY A 239 -12.23 17.49 -16.31
CA GLY A 239 -13.11 17.65 -15.16
C GLY A 239 -12.45 17.16 -13.87
N VAL A 240 -13.20 17.12 -12.78
CA VAL A 240 -12.71 16.65 -11.47
C VAL A 240 -13.24 15.24 -11.19
N PRO A 241 -12.39 14.26 -10.86
CA PRO A 241 -12.82 12.91 -10.50
C PRO A 241 -13.73 12.88 -9.28
N TYR A 242 -14.84 12.15 -9.34
CA TYR A 242 -15.68 11.90 -8.15
C TYR A 242 -15.89 10.40 -7.89
N ILE A 243 -15.61 9.54 -8.87
CA ILE A 243 -15.48 8.11 -8.66
C ILE A 243 -14.04 7.71 -9.01
N ILE A 244 -13.33 7.15 -8.04
CA ILE A 244 -11.96 6.66 -8.23
C ILE A 244 -11.84 5.21 -7.76
N SER A 245 -10.97 4.42 -8.38
CA SER A 245 -10.76 3.03 -7.97
C SER A 245 -9.33 2.56 -8.18
N ARG A 246 -8.92 1.53 -7.44
CA ARG A 246 -7.75 0.72 -7.79
C ARG A 246 -8.20 -0.45 -8.65
N GLY A 247 -7.47 -0.72 -9.74
CA GLY A 247 -7.81 -1.83 -10.63
C GLY A 247 -8.79 -1.45 -11.74
N ALA A 248 -8.91 -0.16 -12.05
CA ALA A 248 -9.53 0.30 -13.28
C ALA A 248 -8.53 0.37 -14.42
N THR A 249 -9.04 0.25 -15.66
CA THR A 249 -8.28 0.36 -16.90
C THR A 249 -8.52 1.74 -17.52
N PRO A 250 -7.55 2.68 -17.41
CA PRO A 250 -7.63 3.97 -18.07
C PRO A 250 -7.74 3.84 -19.59
N SER A 251 -8.40 4.81 -20.25
CA SER A 251 -8.38 4.89 -21.71
C SER A 251 -6.95 5.04 -22.23
N GLY A 252 -6.57 4.27 -23.25
CA GLY A 252 -5.21 4.19 -23.80
C GLY A 252 -4.41 2.99 -23.30
N CYS A 253 -4.71 2.49 -22.09
CA CYS A 253 -3.95 1.41 -21.50
C CYS A 253 -4.05 0.09 -22.29
N GLY A 254 -2.90 -0.53 -22.53
CA GLY A 254 -2.76 -1.80 -23.24
C GLY A 254 -2.79 -1.65 -24.77
N ASP A 255 -2.59 -0.45 -25.32
CA ASP A 255 -2.63 -0.19 -26.77
C ASP A 255 -1.26 -0.33 -27.47
N GLY A 256 -0.21 -0.60 -26.69
CA GLY A 256 1.19 -0.72 -27.12
C GLY A 256 1.94 0.61 -27.18
N ARG A 257 1.36 1.70 -26.66
CA ARG A 257 1.93 3.05 -26.70
C ARG A 257 1.92 3.70 -25.33
N PHE A 258 3.07 3.63 -24.68
CA PHE A 258 3.31 4.34 -23.43
C PHE A 258 3.02 5.85 -23.53
N ASP A 259 2.01 6.32 -22.79
CA ASP A 259 1.67 7.73 -22.61
C ASP A 259 1.70 8.13 -21.12
N PRO A 260 2.83 8.69 -20.64
CA PRO A 260 2.93 9.14 -19.25
C PRO A 260 1.99 10.30 -18.91
N THR A 261 1.44 11.01 -19.91
CA THR A 261 0.48 12.10 -19.65
C THR A 261 -0.89 11.58 -19.22
N LEU A 262 -1.22 10.33 -19.56
CA LEU A 262 -2.41 9.61 -19.10
C LEU A 262 -2.18 8.87 -17.78
N GLY A 263 -0.99 9.03 -17.19
CA GLY A 263 -0.61 8.40 -15.94
C GLY A 263 -0.15 6.95 -16.07
N GLU A 264 0.15 6.48 -17.28
CA GLU A 264 0.74 5.16 -17.47
C GLU A 264 2.16 5.11 -16.86
N GLU A 265 2.51 3.95 -16.30
CA GLU A 265 3.88 3.62 -15.91
C GLU A 265 4.54 2.64 -16.89
N CYS A 266 3.69 1.89 -17.60
CA CYS A 266 4.03 0.89 -18.59
C CYS A 266 2.89 0.74 -19.59
N ASP A 267 3.21 0.20 -20.76
CA ASP A 267 2.24 -0.35 -21.70
C ASP A 267 2.94 -1.45 -22.51
N ASP A 268 2.50 -2.70 -22.36
CA ASP A 268 3.07 -3.84 -23.07
C ASP A 268 2.15 -4.37 -24.19
N GLY A 269 1.13 -3.60 -24.55
CA GLY A 269 0.21 -3.90 -25.64
C GLY A 269 -0.90 -4.88 -25.28
N ASN A 270 -1.16 -5.11 -23.99
CA ASN A 270 -2.30 -5.92 -23.55
C ASN A 270 -2.81 -5.52 -22.14
N LEU A 271 -3.82 -6.23 -21.63
CA LEU A 271 -4.47 -5.97 -20.33
C LEU A 271 -4.40 -7.17 -19.37
N LEU A 272 -3.47 -8.10 -19.59
CA LEU A 272 -3.31 -9.32 -18.82
C LEU A 272 -2.47 -9.03 -17.57
N ASN A 273 -3.09 -9.06 -16.39
CA ASN A 273 -2.30 -9.06 -15.15
C ASN A 273 -1.34 -10.28 -15.09
N GLY A 274 -0.19 -10.10 -14.47
CA GLY A 274 0.83 -11.10 -14.19
C GLY A 274 1.96 -11.17 -15.20
N ASP A 275 1.98 -10.31 -16.23
CA ASP A 275 3.04 -10.25 -17.25
C ASP A 275 4.03 -9.09 -17.06
N GLY A 276 3.81 -8.26 -16.03
CA GLY A 276 4.68 -7.15 -15.64
C GLY A 276 4.01 -5.79 -15.70
N CYS A 277 3.03 -5.59 -16.60
CA CYS A 277 2.22 -4.39 -16.68
C CYS A 277 0.76 -4.72 -16.35
N SER A 278 0.21 -4.14 -15.29
CA SER A 278 -1.17 -4.43 -14.91
C SER A 278 -2.17 -3.90 -15.93
N LEU A 279 -3.42 -4.37 -15.87
CA LEU A 279 -4.58 -3.80 -16.59
C LEU A 279 -4.81 -2.31 -16.32
N SER A 280 -4.16 -1.74 -15.30
CA SER A 280 -4.24 -0.34 -14.91
C SER A 280 -3.02 0.46 -15.37
N CYS A 281 -2.16 -0.13 -16.22
CA CYS A 281 -0.91 0.41 -16.71
C CYS A 281 0.02 0.86 -15.58
N LYS A 282 0.06 0.06 -14.50
CA LYS A 282 0.98 0.20 -13.37
C LYS A 282 1.95 -0.96 -13.38
N CYS A 283 3.18 -0.69 -12.96
CA CYS A 283 4.14 -1.76 -12.86
C CYS A 283 3.80 -2.70 -11.69
N GLU A 284 3.60 -3.98 -11.99
CA GLU A 284 3.25 -5.01 -11.01
C GLU A 284 4.37 -5.23 -9.98
N SER A 285 5.61 -4.95 -10.39
CA SER A 285 6.77 -4.93 -9.52
C SER A 285 6.84 -3.71 -8.60
N GLY A 286 5.99 -2.71 -8.81
CA GLY A 286 6.06 -1.37 -8.22
C GLY A 286 7.23 -0.54 -8.74
N ARG A 287 7.86 -0.93 -9.86
CA ARG A 287 9.10 -0.32 -10.35
C ARG A 287 9.04 -0.07 -11.86
N SER A 288 8.89 1.19 -12.25
CA SER A 288 9.02 1.63 -13.64
C SER A 288 10.47 2.02 -13.99
N ASP A 289 10.83 1.89 -15.27
CA ASP A 289 12.11 2.41 -15.80
C ASP A 289 12.01 3.85 -16.33
N GLY A 290 10.79 4.42 -16.33
CA GLY A 290 10.47 5.76 -16.83
C GLY A 290 10.25 5.86 -18.34
N ASN A 291 10.34 4.75 -19.08
CA ASN A 291 10.22 4.69 -20.54
C ASN A 291 9.15 3.68 -20.99
N GLY A 292 8.16 3.39 -20.14
CA GLY A 292 7.06 2.49 -20.45
C GLY A 292 7.34 1.01 -20.21
N ASN A 293 8.44 0.65 -19.55
CA ASN A 293 8.71 -0.74 -19.16
C ASN A 293 8.81 -0.90 -17.65
N CYS A 294 8.45 -2.09 -17.18
CA CYS A 294 8.57 -2.45 -15.77
C CYS A 294 9.88 -3.18 -15.49
N LEU A 295 10.54 -2.75 -14.42
CA LEU A 295 11.69 -3.46 -13.87
C LEU A 295 11.21 -4.71 -13.13
N PRO A 296 11.99 -5.79 -13.09
CA PRO A 296 11.62 -6.98 -12.31
C PRO A 296 11.49 -6.64 -10.82
N ARG A 297 10.64 -7.41 -10.12
CA ARG A 297 10.53 -7.32 -8.66
C ARG A 297 11.90 -7.59 -8.04
N ILE A 298 12.26 -6.82 -7.00
CA ILE A 298 13.46 -7.13 -6.22
C ILE A 298 13.14 -8.39 -5.42
N GLU A 299 13.47 -9.56 -5.96
CA GLU A 299 13.48 -10.78 -5.16
C GLU A 299 14.55 -10.63 -4.09
N SER A 300 14.13 -10.71 -2.82
CA SER A 300 15.04 -10.79 -1.70
C SER A 300 15.72 -12.17 -1.74
N SER A 301 16.71 -12.34 -2.61
CA SER A 301 17.47 -13.57 -2.69
C SER A 301 18.31 -13.72 -1.42
N THR A 302 17.91 -14.64 -0.54
CA THR A 302 18.64 -15.02 0.68
C THR A 302 19.92 -15.83 0.43
N SER A 303 20.56 -15.70 -0.73
CA SER A 303 21.86 -16.35 -0.97
C SER A 303 22.75 -15.59 -1.96
N LEU A 304 23.44 -14.55 -1.49
CA LEU A 304 24.66 -14.08 -2.14
C LEU A 304 25.82 -15.00 -1.70
N ASN A 305 25.97 -16.13 -2.38
CA ASN A 305 27.13 -17.02 -2.25
C ASN A 305 28.27 -16.61 -3.20
N SER A 306 28.46 -15.31 -3.41
CA SER A 306 29.47 -14.78 -4.34
C SER A 306 30.38 -13.79 -3.64
N THR A 307 31.63 -14.20 -3.42
CA THR A 307 32.71 -13.35 -2.95
C THR A 307 33.14 -12.43 -4.10
N SER A 308 32.57 -11.23 -4.17
CA SER A 308 33.05 -10.20 -5.10
C SER A 308 34.03 -9.27 -4.39
N THR A 309 35.29 -9.34 -4.78
CA THR A 309 36.32 -8.36 -4.42
C THR A 309 36.10 -7.07 -5.22
N ILE A 310 35.77 -5.97 -4.55
CA ILE A 310 35.73 -4.63 -5.15
C ILE A 310 37.08 -3.95 -4.87
N PRO A 311 37.94 -3.71 -5.86
CA PRO A 311 39.15 -2.92 -5.66
C PRO A 311 38.78 -1.43 -5.58
N ILE A 312 39.03 -0.82 -4.42
CA ILE A 312 38.91 0.63 -4.22
C ILE A 312 40.32 1.23 -4.18
N SER A 313 40.63 2.07 -5.16
CA SER A 313 41.87 2.88 -5.15
C SER A 313 41.51 4.32 -4.79
N THR A 314 41.99 4.82 -3.66
CA THR A 314 41.91 6.24 -3.30
C THR A 314 43.30 6.82 -3.06
N SER A 315 43.54 8.04 -3.55
CA SER A 315 44.73 8.83 -3.25
C SER A 315 44.50 9.69 -2.01
N PHE A 316 45.26 9.48 -0.95
CA PHE A 316 45.21 10.31 0.26
C PHE A 316 45.82 11.69 0.00
N ALA A 317 45.05 12.76 0.18
CA ALA A 317 45.58 14.09 0.43
C ALA A 317 45.69 14.30 1.95
N ASN A 318 46.89 14.62 2.43
CA ASN A 318 47.16 14.94 3.84
C ASN A 318 46.36 16.19 4.25
N SER A 319 45.27 15.99 5.00
CA SER A 319 44.61 17.03 5.78
C SER A 319 44.52 16.55 7.23
N THR A 320 45.19 17.27 8.14
CA THR A 320 45.39 16.87 9.54
C THR A 320 44.34 17.41 10.51
N THR A 321 43.18 17.89 10.05
CA THR A 321 42.12 18.36 10.96
C THR A 321 40.73 18.14 10.38
N GLY A 322 40.06 17.08 10.80
CA GLY A 322 38.64 16.80 10.53
C GLY A 322 38.36 15.29 10.36
N PRO A 323 37.13 14.83 10.65
CA PRO A 323 36.72 13.47 10.31
C PRO A 323 36.77 13.32 8.78
N ASN A 324 37.57 12.37 8.29
CA ASN A 324 37.62 12.03 6.87
C ASN A 324 36.42 11.14 6.53
N THR A 325 35.50 11.65 5.71
CA THR A 325 34.36 10.89 5.20
C THR A 325 34.77 10.06 3.99
N LEU A 326 34.62 8.73 4.08
CA LEU A 326 34.73 7.82 2.95
C LEU A 326 33.33 7.52 2.43
N THR A 327 32.98 8.06 1.26
CA THR A 327 31.74 7.72 0.56
C THR A 327 31.98 6.47 -0.28
N VAL A 328 31.41 5.35 0.14
CA VAL A 328 31.33 4.13 -0.68
C VAL A 328 29.90 4.01 -1.20
N PRO A 329 29.66 3.85 -2.51
CA PRO A 329 28.31 3.59 -3.01
C PRO A 329 27.89 2.19 -2.56
N PHE A 330 27.04 2.12 -1.52
CA PHE A 330 26.42 0.88 -1.07
C PHE A 330 25.06 0.74 -1.75
N ASN A 331 25.04 0.10 -2.90
CA ASN A 331 23.79 -0.43 -3.44
C ASN A 331 23.66 -1.87 -2.95
N ASN A 332 22.59 -2.14 -2.21
CA ASN A 332 22.07 -3.48 -1.88
C ASN A 332 22.79 -4.33 -0.83
N PHE A 333 22.64 -4.01 0.46
CA PHE A 333 22.62 -5.03 1.53
C PHE A 333 21.67 -4.62 2.66
N THR A 334 20.75 -5.50 3.04
CA THR A 334 19.82 -5.33 4.18
C THR A 334 20.33 -5.96 5.48
N THR A 335 21.54 -6.53 5.49
CA THR A 335 22.21 -6.95 6.73
C THR A 335 23.72 -6.93 6.51
N ALA A 336 24.42 -5.97 7.12
CA ALA A 336 25.87 -5.99 7.23
C ALA A 336 26.24 -6.26 8.69
N THR A 337 26.74 -7.46 8.98
CA THR A 337 27.48 -7.67 10.23
C THR A 337 28.93 -7.23 9.98
N THR A 338 29.20 -5.95 10.18
CA THR A 338 30.57 -5.41 10.06
C THR A 338 31.37 -5.70 11.33
N ALA A 339 32.31 -6.64 11.26
CA ALA A 339 33.44 -6.68 12.18
C ALA A 339 34.62 -5.94 11.53
N LEU A 340 34.90 -4.72 11.99
CA LEU A 340 36.05 -3.92 11.57
C LEU A 340 37.25 -4.27 12.45
N THR A 341 38.22 -5.01 11.92
CA THR A 341 39.55 -5.16 12.56
C THR A 341 40.58 -4.39 11.75
N ALA A 342 41.02 -3.24 12.27
CA ALA A 342 42.18 -2.54 11.75
C ALA A 342 43.46 -3.13 12.40
N ALA A 343 44.35 -3.70 11.60
CA ALA A 343 45.71 -4.04 12.05
C ALA A 343 46.66 -2.91 11.64
N PRO A 344 47.47 -2.35 12.56
CA PRO A 344 48.44 -1.33 12.19
C PRO A 344 49.65 -2.01 11.53
N THR A 345 49.89 -1.71 10.25
CA THR A 345 51.20 -1.97 9.63
C THR A 345 51.78 -0.65 9.16
N SER A 346 53.02 -0.41 9.59
CA SER A 346 53.79 0.81 9.31
C SER A 346 54.02 1.02 7.82
N ASN A 347 53.70 2.25 7.38
CA ASN A 347 54.09 2.91 6.13
C ASN A 347 53.42 2.45 4.82
N SER A 348 52.56 3.37 4.35
CA SER A 348 51.97 3.57 3.01
C SER A 348 51.28 2.37 2.34
N SER A 349 49.99 2.56 2.06
CA SER A 349 48.99 1.62 1.52
C SER A 349 48.44 0.62 2.55
N THR A 350 47.40 1.04 3.27
CA THR A 350 46.52 0.14 4.01
C THR A 350 45.58 -0.55 3.02
N SER A 351 45.79 -1.84 2.76
CA SER A 351 44.79 -2.67 2.09
C SER A 351 43.72 -3.10 3.11
N MET A 352 42.48 -2.67 2.92
CA MET A 352 41.34 -3.11 3.73
C MET A 352 40.83 -4.46 3.19
N THR A 353 40.75 -5.48 4.05
CA THR A 353 40.20 -6.79 3.68
C THR A 353 38.94 -7.05 4.51
N ILE A 354 37.78 -7.15 3.84
CA ILE A 354 36.52 -7.52 4.49
C ILE A 354 36.41 -9.05 4.45
N THR A 355 36.29 -9.69 5.62
CA THR A 355 36.13 -11.15 5.72
C THR A 355 34.81 -11.45 6.43
N THR A 356 33.92 -12.22 5.80
CA THR A 356 32.71 -12.74 6.45
C THR A 356 33.06 -14.06 7.15
N ALA A 357 32.90 -14.13 8.47
CA ALA A 357 33.17 -15.35 9.24
C ALA A 357 31.89 -16.18 9.39
N SER A 358 31.98 -17.49 9.17
CA SER A 358 30.86 -18.45 9.19
C SER A 358 30.44 -18.95 10.57
N SER A 359 30.80 -18.28 11.68
CA SER A 359 30.34 -18.65 13.03
C SER A 359 30.53 -17.54 14.05
N LEU A 360 29.45 -17.15 14.74
CA LEU A 360 29.44 -16.17 15.86
C LEU A 360 29.57 -16.89 17.22
N PRO A 361 30.29 -16.33 18.22
CA PRO A 361 30.33 -16.84 19.59
C PRO A 361 29.06 -16.50 20.40
N ALA A 362 28.79 -17.29 21.44
CA ALA A 362 27.53 -17.44 22.19
C ALA A 362 27.03 -16.23 23.02
N SER A 363 27.38 -14.99 22.67
CA SER A 363 26.90 -13.78 23.37
C SER A 363 26.57 -12.64 22.40
N THR A 364 25.85 -12.96 21.32
CA THR A 364 25.30 -11.95 20.41
C THR A 364 23.83 -11.70 20.77
N THR A 365 23.53 -10.49 21.21
CA THR A 365 22.15 -10.02 21.37
C THR A 365 21.57 -9.75 19.98
N ILE A 366 20.56 -10.53 19.58
CA ILE A 366 19.81 -10.31 18.34
C ILE A 366 18.73 -9.26 18.64
N ILE A 367 18.85 -8.08 18.03
CA ILE A 367 17.75 -7.11 17.99
C ILE A 367 16.87 -7.49 16.79
N THR A 368 15.75 -8.15 17.04
CA THR A 368 14.70 -8.37 16.04
C THR A 368 13.91 -7.07 15.87
N ILE A 369 14.02 -6.46 14.70
CA ILE A 369 13.14 -5.35 14.28
C ILE A 369 11.92 -5.97 13.62
N SER A 370 10.77 -5.92 14.30
CA SER A 370 9.47 -6.21 13.70
C SER A 370 9.04 -4.96 12.92
N SER A 371 9.10 -5.01 11.59
CA SER A 371 8.57 -3.92 10.75
C SER A 371 7.08 -4.15 10.51
N SER A 372 6.21 -3.34 11.13
CA SER A 372 4.92 -3.04 10.51
C SER A 372 5.19 -2.22 9.22
N PRO A 373 4.41 -2.39 8.15
CA PRO A 373 4.55 -1.55 6.97
C PRO A 373 4.39 -0.08 7.38
N PRO A 374 5.29 0.83 6.96
CA PRO A 374 5.16 2.24 7.30
C PRO A 374 3.94 2.86 6.58
N PRO A 375 3.33 3.91 7.14
CA PRO A 375 2.34 4.72 6.42
C PRO A 375 2.95 5.24 5.11
N MET A 376 2.17 5.14 4.03
CA MET A 376 2.59 5.41 2.65
C MET A 376 2.81 6.93 2.45
N VAL A 377 4.07 7.38 2.60
CA VAL A 377 4.47 8.76 2.28
C VAL A 377 4.89 8.85 0.82
N TYR A 378 4.24 9.74 0.05
CA TYR A 378 4.55 10.02 -1.35
C TYR A 378 5.99 10.51 -1.57
N PRO A 379 6.64 10.15 -2.69
CA PRO A 379 7.81 10.87 -3.16
C PRO A 379 7.40 12.03 -4.08
N VAL A 380 7.89 13.23 -3.79
CA VAL A 380 8.17 14.22 -4.83
C VAL A 380 9.50 13.81 -5.48
N TYR A 381 9.56 13.73 -6.81
CA TYR A 381 10.71 13.31 -7.66
C TYR A 381 12.14 13.63 -7.15
N PRO A 382 13.18 12.99 -7.74
CA PRO A 382 13.66 11.65 -7.44
C PRO A 382 14.51 11.63 -6.15
N ILE A 383 14.16 10.78 -5.19
CA ILE A 383 15.00 10.57 -4.01
C ILE A 383 16.06 9.51 -4.35
N ILE A 384 17.33 9.93 -4.37
CA ILE A 384 18.44 9.01 -4.16
C ILE A 384 18.28 8.50 -2.73
N ILE A 385 17.92 7.23 -2.55
CA ILE A 385 17.84 6.60 -1.23
C ILE A 385 19.28 6.41 -0.73
N GLY A 386 19.85 7.45 -0.12
CA GLY A 386 21.05 7.35 0.70
C GLY A 386 20.64 7.00 2.12
N VAL A 387 20.98 5.80 2.58
CA VAL A 387 20.90 5.45 4.00
C VAL A 387 22.08 6.11 4.71
N GLU A 388 21.83 7.09 5.56
CA GLU A 388 22.85 7.69 6.44
C GLU A 388 23.02 6.80 7.69
N ILE A 389 24.19 6.17 7.83
CA ILE A 389 24.55 5.41 9.04
C ILE A 389 25.57 6.23 9.82
N ILE A 390 25.14 6.84 10.94
CA ILE A 390 26.03 7.53 11.87
C ILE A 390 26.61 6.50 12.85
N ILE A 391 27.90 6.18 12.72
CA ILE A 391 28.61 5.27 13.62
C ILE A 391 29.40 6.10 14.64
N TYR A 392 29.05 5.98 15.92
CA TYR A 392 29.87 6.49 17.02
C TYR A 392 30.94 5.47 17.38
N ILE A 393 32.21 5.87 17.38
CA ILE A 393 33.35 5.03 17.75
C ILE A 393 33.91 5.53 19.08
N ASP A 394 33.72 4.75 20.15
CA ASP A 394 34.46 4.93 21.40
C ASP A 394 35.79 4.17 21.33
N ILE A 395 36.89 4.92 21.35
CA ILE A 395 38.24 4.34 21.36
C ILE A 395 38.62 4.01 22.81
N ILE A 396 38.68 2.72 23.15
CA ILE A 396 39.26 2.25 24.42
C ILE A 396 40.69 1.77 24.15
N GLU A 397 41.69 2.55 24.57
CA GLU A 397 43.09 2.12 24.54
C GLU A 397 43.37 1.07 25.63
N PHE A 398 43.80 -0.14 25.23
CA PHE A 398 44.43 -1.09 26.14
C PHE A 398 45.94 -1.12 25.93
N CYS A 399 46.70 -0.55 26.88
CA CYS A 399 48.15 -0.70 26.93
C CYS A 399 48.54 -2.09 27.45
N ALA A 400 49.08 -2.96 26.58
CA ALA A 400 49.64 -4.25 26.98
C ALA A 400 51.13 -4.12 27.38
N ILE A 401 51.47 -4.47 28.62
CA ILE A 401 52.85 -4.53 29.13
C ILE A 401 53.55 -5.79 28.58
N LYS A 402 54.64 -5.61 27.83
CA LYS A 402 55.44 -6.70 27.24
C LYS A 402 56.34 -7.36 28.30
N GLY A 403 56.05 -8.61 28.66
CA GLY A 403 56.88 -9.44 29.55
C GLY A 403 58.16 -9.96 28.88
N ARG A 404 59.29 -9.88 29.58
CA ARG A 404 60.64 -10.28 29.16
C ARG A 404 60.86 -11.80 29.34
N SER A 405 61.25 -12.53 28.29
CA SER A 405 61.53 -13.96 28.35
C SER A 405 62.87 -14.27 29.04
N THR A 406 62.92 -15.27 29.93
CA THR A 406 64.16 -15.86 30.44
C THR A 406 64.38 -17.26 29.85
N SER A 407 65.53 -17.48 29.20
CA SER A 407 65.95 -18.78 28.68
C SER A 407 66.70 -19.58 29.75
N ARG A 408 66.24 -20.80 30.08
CA ARG A 408 67.02 -21.77 30.86
C ARG A 408 68.03 -22.48 29.95
N LYS A 409 69.31 -22.47 30.32
CA LYS A 409 70.33 -23.43 29.87
C LYS A 409 70.67 -24.35 31.04
N SER A 410 70.70 -25.65 30.78
CA SER A 410 71.13 -26.71 31.71
C SER A 410 72.60 -27.05 31.45
N ALA A 411 73.41 -27.16 32.51
CA ALA A 411 74.70 -27.86 32.51
C ALA A 411 75.01 -28.41 33.92
N VAL A 412 75.59 -29.61 33.93
CA VAL A 412 75.80 -30.63 34.98
C VAL A 412 77.14 -30.40 35.72
N PRO A 413 77.37 -30.97 36.94
CA PRO A 413 78.28 -30.45 37.96
C PRO A 413 79.73 -31.00 37.87
N PRO A 414 80.62 -30.50 38.74
CA PRO A 414 81.06 -31.29 39.89
C PRO A 414 80.81 -30.62 41.24
#